data_AF-A0A353RUV0-F1
#
_entry.id   AF-A0A353RUV0-F1
#
_cell.length_a   1.000
_cell.length_b   1.000
_cell.length_c   1.000
_cell.angle_alpha   90.00
_cell.angle_beta   90.00
_cell.angle_gamma   90.00
#
_symmetry.space_group_name_H-M   'P 1'
#
loop_
_entity.id
_entity.type
_entity.pdbx_description
1 polymer ?
#
loop_
_entity_poly.entity_id
_entity_poly.type
_entity_poly.pdbx_seq_one_letter_code
_entity_poly.pdbx_strand_id
1 'polypeptide(L)' 'MLVKIKKFVSEVVVELKKVSWSTRKELIDATWIIILSSSFLGIFIAVVDFVLSKLLGLIIR' A
#
# COMPACT_ATOMS: atom_id res chain seq x y z
N MET A 1 -39.41 -1.76 2.17
CA MET A 1 -37.98 -1.81 2.56
C MET A 1 -37.03 -1.50 1.40
N LEU A 2 -37.18 -2.12 0.22
CA LEU A 2 -36.31 -1.89 -0.95
C LEU A 2 -36.18 -0.42 -1.40
N VAL A 3 -37.28 0.36 -1.32
CA VAL A 3 -37.27 1.79 -1.68
C VAL A 3 -36.40 2.63 -0.73
N LYS A 4 -36.37 2.31 0.57
CA LYS A 4 -35.53 3.01 1.56
C LYS A 4 -34.04 2.76 1.32
N ILE A 5 -33.67 1.52 0.97
CA ILE A 5 -32.28 1.14 0.65
C ILE A 5 -31.81 1.85 -0.62
N LYS A 6 -32.64 1.88 -1.68
CA LYS A 6 -32.31 2.60 -2.91
C LYS A 6 -32.10 4.10 -2.67
N LYS A 7 -32.94 4.70 -1.81
CA LYS A 7 -32.80 6.11 -1.41
C LYS A 7 -31.52 6.36 -0.61
N PHE A 8 -31.21 5.50 0.36
CA PHE A 8 -29.99 5.58 1.16
C PHE A 8 -28.72 5.47 0.30
N VAL A 9 -28.66 4.52 -0.64
CA VAL A 9 -27.52 4.39 -1.56
C VAL A 9 -27.38 5.65 -2.44
N SER A 10 -28.50 6.21 -2.90
CA SER A 10 -28.47 7.46 -3.66
C SER A 10 -27.92 8.63 -2.84
N GLU A 11 -28.30 8.75 -1.57
CA GLU A 11 -27.81 9.79 -0.66
C GLU A 11 -26.31 9.61 -0.37
N VAL A 12 -25.85 8.38 -0.13
CA VAL A 12 -24.42 8.06 0.08
C VAL A 12 -23.57 8.42 -1.15
N VAL A 13 -24.05 8.13 -2.36
CA VAL A 13 -23.33 8.51 -3.60
C VAL A 13 -23.21 10.02 -3.74
N VAL A 14 -24.22 10.79 -3.31
CA VAL A 14 -24.18 12.25 -3.34
C VAL A 14 -23.15 12.79 -2.34
N GLU A 15 -23.09 12.24 -1.13
CA GLU A 15 -22.07 12.62 -0.13
C GLU A 15 -20.66 12.21 -0.55
N LEU A 16 -20.48 11.03 -1.14
CA LEU A 16 -19.18 10.57 -1.67
C LEU A 16 -18.65 11.45 -2.80
N LYS A 17 -19.51 12.15 -3.55
CA LYS A 17 -19.09 13.12 -4.57
C LYS A 17 -18.63 14.46 -3.98
N LYS A 18 -19.05 14.79 -2.76
CA LYS A 18 -18.56 15.98 -2.04
C LYS A 18 -17.18 15.77 -1.41
N VAL A 19 -16.75 14.51 -1.29
CA VAL A 19 -15.41 14.16 -0.83
C VAL A 19 -14.38 14.62 -1.87
N SER A 20 -13.38 15.37 -1.42
CA SER A 20 -12.23 15.77 -2.23
C SER A 20 -11.30 14.57 -2.42
N TRP A 21 -11.57 13.75 -3.44
CA TRP A 21 -10.67 12.67 -3.84
C TRP A 21 -9.36 13.24 -4.38
N SER A 22 -8.23 12.64 -4.00
CA SER A 22 -6.93 13.00 -4.56
C SER A 22 -6.95 12.90 -6.07
N THR A 23 -6.16 13.75 -6.72
CA THR A 23 -6.05 13.73 -8.17
C THR A 23 -5.41 12.43 -8.65
N ARG A 24 -5.71 11.99 -9.88
CA ARG A 24 -5.10 10.76 -10.44
C ARG A 24 -3.58 10.80 -10.43
N LYS A 25 -2.99 12.00 -10.54
CA LYS A 25 -1.54 12.21 -10.50
C LYS A 25 -0.98 11.95 -9.10
N GLU A 26 -1.59 12.54 -8.07
CA GLU A 26 -1.19 12.30 -6.68
C GLU A 26 -1.26 10.83 -6.29
N LEU A 27 -2.27 10.10 -6.77
CA LEU A 27 -2.40 8.66 -6.51
C LEU A 27 -1.25 7.86 -7.14
N ILE A 28 -0.84 8.20 -8.36
CA ILE A 28 0.28 7.56 -9.06
C ILE A 28 1.59 7.89 -8.35
N ASP A 29 1.80 9.16 -7.98
CA ASP A 29 3.00 9.60 -7.29
C ASP A 29 3.13 8.93 -5.92
N ALA A 30 2.04 8.88 -5.14
CA ALA A 30 2.01 8.18 -3.86
C ALA A 30 2.31 6.68 -4.01
N THR A 31 1.75 6.03 -5.03
CA THR A 31 2.01 4.60 -5.31
C THR A 31 3.47 4.38 -5.68
N TRP A 32 4.06 5.28 -6.49
CA TRP A 32 5.46 5.18 -6.90
C TRP A 32 6.42 5.28 -5.72
N ILE A 33 6.14 6.20 -4.78
CA ILE A 33 6.92 6.34 -3.54
C ILE A 33 6.87 5.05 -2.72
N ILE A 34 5.69 4.41 -2.61
CA ILE A 34 5.52 3.15 -1.87
C ILE A 34 6.30 2.00 -2.53
N ILE A 35 6.26 1.89 -3.86
CA ILE A 35 7.02 0.86 -4.59
C ILE A 35 8.51 1.05 -4.35
N LEU A 36 9.00 2.29 -4.40
CA LEU A 36 10.41 2.58 -4.18
C LEU A 36 10.84 2.27 -2.74
N SER A 37 10.04 2.69 -1.75
CA SER A 37 10.37 2.48 -0.33
C SER A 37 10.31 1.01 0.07
N SER A 38 9.29 0.28 -0.38
CA SER A 38 9.15 -1.16 -0.13
C SER A 38 10.24 -1.97 -0.83
N SER A 39 10.61 -1.61 -2.07
CA SER A 39 11.72 -2.26 -2.79
C SER A 39 13.05 -2.03 -2.08
N PHE A 40 13.31 -0.81 -1.61
CA PHE A 40 14.53 -0.51 -0.85
C PHE A 40 14.61 -1.31 0.45
N LEU A 41 13.51 -1.36 1.21
CA LEU A 41 13.43 -2.14 2.44
C LEU A 41 13.62 -3.65 2.17
N GLY A 42 13.00 -4.16 1.11
CA GLY A 42 13.15 -5.56 0.70
C GLY A 42 14.59 -5.92 0.35
N ILE A 43 15.29 -5.06 -0.38
CA ILE A 43 16.72 -5.24 -0.69
C ILE A 43 17.56 -5.24 0.60
N PHE A 44 17.28 -4.31 1.52
CA PHE A 44 18.00 -4.24 2.79
C PHE A 44 17.86 -5.55 3.58
N ILE A 45 16.63 -6.06 3.74
CA ILE A 45 16.37 -7.33 4.43
C ILE A 45 17.09 -8.48 3.71
N ALA A 46 16.99 -8.55 2.38
CA ALA A 46 17.66 -9.61 1.61
C ALA A 46 19.19 -9.61 1.80
N VAL A 47 19.82 -8.43 1.86
CA VAL A 47 21.26 -8.30 2.12
C VAL A 47 21.59 -8.76 3.53
N VAL A 48 20.83 -8.31 4.53
CA VAL A 48 21.03 -8.69 5.93
C VAL A 48 20.91 -10.20 6.11
N ASP A 49 19.87 -10.82 5.55
CA ASP A 49 19.65 -12.27 5.62
C ASP A 49 20.79 -13.05 4.97
N PHE A 50 21.30 -12.57 3.83
CA PHE A 50 22.42 -13.22 3.14
C PHE A 50 23.72 -13.12 3.94
N VAL A 51 24.01 -11.96 4.53
CA VAL A 51 25.18 -11.74 5.38
C VAL A 51 25.09 -12.62 6.63
N LEU A 52 23.94 -12.62 7.30
CA LEU A 52 23.73 -13.39 8.51
C LEU A 52 23.84 -14.90 8.23
N SER A 53 23.25 -15.38 7.14
CA SER A 53 23.33 -16.78 6.71
C SER A 53 24.77 -17.22 6.43
N LYS A 54 25.57 -16.37 5.78
CA LYS A 54 27.00 -16.65 5.54
C LYS A 54 27.81 -16.66 6.83
N LEU A 55 27.57 -15.72 7.74
CA LEU A 55 28.25 -15.67 9.04
C LEU A 55 27.93 -16.89 9.89
N LEU A 56 26.65 -17.27 9.97
CA LEU A 56 26.22 -18.47 10.69
C LEU A 56 26.82 -19.74 10.06
N GLY A 57 26.87 -19.82 8.73
CA GLY A 57 27.52 -20.94 8.03
C GLY A 57 29.03 -21.04 8.26
N LEU A 58 29.70 -19.93 8.58
CA LEU A 58 31.12 -19.89 8.97
C LEU A 58 31.33 -20.28 10.44
N ILE A 59 30.38 -19.99 11.32
CA ILE A 59 30.47 -20.26 12.77
C ILE A 59 30.06 -21.72 13.09
N ILE A 60 29.07 -22.25 12.39
CA ILE A 60 28.54 -23.61 12.62
C ILE A 60 29.42 -24.67 11.94
N ARG A 61 30.27 -24.28 11.00
CA ARG A 61 31.19 -25.17 10.28
C ARG A 61 32.56 -25.22 10.93
#